data_AF-A0A537QPN4-F1
#
_entry.id   AF-A0A537QPN4-F1
#
_cell.length_a   1.000
_cell.length_b   1.000
_cell.length_c   1.000
_cell.angle_alpha   90.00
_cell.angle_beta   90.00
_cell.angle_gamma   90.00
#
_symmetry.space_group_name_H-M   'P 1'
#
loop_
_entity.id
_entity.type
_entity.pdbx_description
1 polymer ?
#
loop_
_entity_poly.entity_id
_entity_poly.type
_entity_poly.pdbx_seq_one_letter_code
_entity_poly.pdbx_strand_id
1 'polypeptide(L)'
;MRVIIVAMVAIMSSIALADDVDQAHRRAVSGRDSYWNCLALQYQQQDNRNMSGSDFTSLIASACPSERQNFRVSLLDYLSLQFPDVDSGAHMSTANNAIASAQKDVVTAFIKHKAASK
;
A
#
# COMPACT_ATOMS: atom_id res chain seq x y z
N MET A 1 -24.67 43.98 -33.08
CA MET A 1 -25.41 42.92 -32.36
C MET A 1 -24.62 41.62 -32.55
N ARG A 2 -23.99 41.06 -31.50
CA ARG A 2 -24.41 39.81 -30.78
C ARG A 2 -24.88 38.73 -31.77
N VAL A 3 -24.25 37.55 -31.86
CA VAL A 3 -24.41 36.38 -30.94
C VAL A 3 -23.11 35.56 -30.91
N ILE A 4 -22.33 35.58 -29.82
CA ILE A 4 -22.22 34.53 -28.76
C ILE A 4 -21.79 33.15 -29.30
N ILE A 5 -20.49 32.87 -29.17
CA ILE A 5 -19.90 31.53 -29.21
C ILE A 5 -20.12 30.90 -27.83
N VAL A 6 -20.99 29.89 -27.71
CA VAL A 6 -20.98 28.99 -26.54
C VAL A 6 -21.28 27.58 -27.03
N ALA A 7 -20.23 26.76 -27.12
CA ALA A 7 -20.33 25.30 -27.14
C ALA A 7 -18.98 24.67 -26.79
N MET A 8 -18.44 24.94 -25.59
CA MET A 8 -17.31 24.17 -25.03
C MET A 8 -17.39 24.09 -23.50
N VAL A 9 -18.42 23.44 -22.97
CA VAL A 9 -18.48 23.07 -21.54
C VAL A 9 -18.88 21.59 -21.45
N ALA A 10 -17.95 20.69 -21.78
CA ALA A 10 -18.14 19.26 -21.52
C ALA A 10 -16.86 18.46 -21.26
N ILE A 11 -15.66 19.08 -21.31
CA ILE A 11 -14.38 18.35 -21.17
C ILE A 11 -13.73 18.53 -19.78
N MET A 12 -14.25 19.42 -18.94
CA MET A 12 -13.61 19.70 -17.64
C MET A 12 -13.85 18.64 -16.54
N SER A 13 -14.89 17.81 -16.66
CA SER A 13 -15.23 16.80 -15.66
C SER A 13 -14.30 15.58 -15.66
N SER A 14 -13.74 15.20 -16.82
CA SER A 14 -12.81 14.06 -16.92
C SER A 14 -11.41 14.37 -16.37
N ILE A 15 -10.97 15.63 -16.45
CA ILE A 15 -9.64 16.06 -15.99
C ILE A 15 -9.58 16.07 -14.47
N ALA A 16 -10.65 16.49 -13.79
CA ALA A 16 -10.72 16.50 -12.33
C ALA A 16 -10.60 15.08 -11.74
N LEU A 17 -11.32 14.10 -12.31
CA LEU A 17 -11.28 12.71 -11.82
C LEU A 17 -9.92 12.03 -12.08
N ALA A 18 -9.24 12.37 -13.18
CA ALA A 18 -7.92 11.84 -13.45
C ALA A 18 -6.88 12.34 -12.43
N ASP A 19 -6.92 13.61 -12.04
CA ASP A 19 -6.03 14.17 -11.02
C ASP A 19 -6.27 13.53 -9.63
N ASP A 20 -7.53 13.29 -9.27
CA ASP A 20 -7.88 12.60 -8.02
C ASP A 20 -7.34 11.16 -7.97
N VAL A 21 -7.46 10.41 -9.08
CA VAL A 21 -6.93 9.04 -9.20
C VAL A 21 -5.40 9.04 -9.10
N ASP A 22 -4.72 9.95 -9.80
CA ASP A 22 -3.26 10.07 -9.74
C ASP A 22 -2.77 10.47 -8.36
N GLN A 23 -3.47 11.39 -7.70
CA GLN A 23 -3.17 11.79 -6.33
C GLN A 23 -3.37 10.62 -5.35
N ALA A 24 -4.48 9.89 -5.46
CA ALA A 24 -4.74 8.71 -4.63
C ALA A 24 -3.69 7.61 -4.88
N HIS A 25 -3.28 7.40 -6.14
CA HIS A 25 -2.20 6.48 -6.47
C HIS A 25 -0.89 6.85 -5.77
N ARG A 26 -0.49 8.13 -5.84
CA ARG A 26 0.72 8.62 -5.13
C ARG A 26 0.61 8.42 -3.63
N ARG A 27 -0.56 8.63 -3.03
CA ARG A 27 -0.79 8.35 -1.60
C ARG A 27 -0.67 6.85 -1.28
N ALA A 28 -1.21 5.98 -2.14
CA ALA A 28 -1.11 4.53 -1.99
C ALA A 28 0.36 4.06 -2.04
N VAL A 29 1.13 4.57 -3.01
CA VAL A 29 2.57 4.29 -3.15
C VAL A 29 3.36 4.80 -1.94
N SER A 30 3.12 6.04 -1.50
CA SER A 30 3.80 6.58 -0.31
C SER A 30 3.47 5.77 0.96
N GLY A 31 2.21 5.36 1.13
CA GLY A 31 1.80 4.48 2.22
C GLY A 31 2.49 3.11 2.18
N ARG A 32 2.59 2.51 0.99
CA ARG A 32 3.33 1.26 0.77
C ARG A 32 4.79 1.42 1.19
N ASP A 33 5.46 2.45 0.70
CA ASP A 33 6.88 2.66 0.94
C ASP A 33 7.16 2.92 2.44
N SER A 34 6.27 3.67 3.10
CA SER A 34 6.33 3.87 4.56
C SER A 34 6.20 2.54 5.31
N TYR A 35 5.28 1.68 4.90
CA TYR A 35 5.11 0.36 5.51
C TYR A 35 6.33 -0.53 5.29
N TRP A 36 6.86 -0.59 4.06
CA TRP A 36 8.08 -1.34 3.75
C TRP A 36 9.29 -0.85 4.54
N ASN A 37 9.47 0.47 4.69
CA ASN A 37 10.53 1.04 5.50
C ASN A 37 10.43 0.60 6.97
N CYS A 38 9.22 0.64 7.55
CA CYS A 38 9.03 0.17 8.92
C CYS A 38 9.36 -1.33 9.07
N LEU A 39 8.94 -2.19 8.13
CA LEU A 39 9.30 -3.61 8.15
C LEU A 39 10.80 -3.84 7.99
N ALA A 40 11.48 -3.05 7.15
CA ALA A 40 12.92 -3.13 6.96
C ALA A 40 13.68 -2.80 8.25
N LEU A 41 13.19 -1.84 9.05
CA LEU A 41 13.77 -1.54 10.36
C LEU A 41 13.66 -2.74 11.31
N GLN A 42 12.52 -3.46 11.30
CA GLN A 42 12.37 -4.70 12.09
C GLN A 42 13.38 -5.77 11.67
N TYR A 43 13.62 -5.90 10.36
CA TYR A 43 14.63 -6.83 9.84
C TYR A 43 16.07 -6.45 10.28
N GLN A 44 16.40 -5.16 10.32
CA GLN A 44 17.74 -4.68 10.64
C GLN A 44 18.07 -4.67 12.15
N GLN A 45 17.04 -4.62 13.00
CA GLN A 45 17.19 -4.51 14.45
C GLN A 45 18.00 -5.68 15.03
N GLN A 46 19.00 -5.35 15.86
CA GLN A 46 19.97 -6.34 16.35
C GLN A 46 19.31 -7.42 17.22
N ASP A 47 18.35 -7.04 18.07
CA ASP A 47 17.62 -7.95 18.96
C ASP A 47 16.89 -9.07 18.19
N ASN A 48 16.50 -8.78 16.94
CA ASN A 48 15.73 -9.71 16.12
C ASN A 48 16.63 -10.73 15.40
N ARG A 49 17.94 -10.50 15.28
CA ARG A 49 18.87 -11.37 14.53
C ARG A 49 18.92 -12.80 15.07
N ASN A 50 18.77 -12.95 16.37
CA ASN A 50 18.85 -14.25 17.03
C ASN A 50 17.52 -15.00 17.06
N MET A 51 16.39 -14.33 16.75
CA MET A 51 15.05 -14.92 16.75
C MET A 51 14.93 -16.11 15.79
N SER A 52 14.08 -17.08 16.11
CA SER A 52 13.68 -18.11 15.15
C SER A 52 12.86 -17.49 14.01
N GLY A 53 12.72 -18.21 12.88
CA GLY A 53 11.87 -17.74 11.79
C GLY A 53 10.39 -17.59 12.21
N SER A 54 9.90 -18.46 13.09
CA SER A 54 8.53 -18.38 13.62
C SER A 54 8.33 -17.20 14.57
N ASP A 55 9.33 -16.90 15.42
CA ASP A 55 9.25 -15.72 16.32
C ASP A 55 9.27 -14.43 15.51
N PHE A 56 10.16 -14.36 14.51
CA PHE A 56 10.21 -13.22 13.61
C PHE A 56 8.93 -13.06 12.79
N THR A 57 8.30 -14.17 12.37
CA THR A 57 6.98 -14.12 11.70
C THR A 57 5.91 -13.51 12.60
N SER A 58 5.89 -13.90 13.88
CA SER A 58 4.95 -13.38 14.87
C SER A 58 5.18 -11.89 15.16
N LEU A 59 6.45 -11.47 15.21
CA LEU A 59 6.82 -10.07 15.31
C LEU A 59 6.29 -9.27 14.11
N ILE A 60 6.62 -9.67 12.89
CA ILE A 60 6.20 -8.97 11.66
C ILE A 60 4.67 -8.91 11.50
N ALA A 61 3.95 -9.93 11.98
CA ALA A 61 2.49 -9.95 11.96
C ALA A 61 1.86 -8.82 12.80
N SER A 62 2.52 -8.41 13.90
CA SER A 62 2.03 -7.38 14.81
C SER A 62 2.73 -6.01 14.64
N ALA A 63 3.89 -5.97 13.98
CA ALA A 63 4.68 -4.77 13.76
C ALA A 63 3.98 -3.71 12.90
N CYS A 64 4.47 -2.48 13.00
CA CYS A 64 4.11 -1.34 12.14
C CYS A 64 2.58 -1.12 12.01
N PRO A 65 1.81 -1.08 13.13
CA PRO A 65 0.34 -1.01 13.06
C PRO A 65 -0.16 0.24 12.34
N SER A 66 0.47 1.38 12.60
CA SER A 66 0.12 2.67 12.00
C SER A 66 0.38 2.69 10.49
N GLU A 67 1.57 2.29 10.06
CA GLU A 67 2.00 2.27 8.66
C GLU A 67 1.17 1.26 7.86
N ARG A 68 0.91 0.08 8.45
CA ARG A 68 0.03 -0.93 7.86
C ARG A 68 -1.38 -0.41 7.63
N GLN A 69 -1.95 0.28 8.62
CA GLN A 69 -3.29 0.85 8.49
C GLN A 69 -3.30 1.99 7.46
N ASN A 70 -2.31 2.87 7.49
CA ASN A 70 -2.19 3.97 6.52
C ASN A 70 -2.09 3.44 5.08
N PHE A 71 -1.26 2.43 4.85
CA PHE A 71 -1.16 1.78 3.54
C PHE A 71 -2.49 1.13 3.12
N ARG A 72 -3.16 0.44 4.04
CA ARG A 72 -4.47 -0.18 3.75
C ARG A 72 -5.48 0.86 3.27
N VAL A 73 -5.63 1.96 4.01
CA VAL A 73 -6.61 3.00 3.69
C VAL A 73 -6.26 3.72 2.39
N SER A 74 -4.99 4.09 2.18
CA SER A 74 -4.60 4.79 0.96
C SER A 74 -4.73 3.91 -0.29
N LEU A 75 -4.47 2.61 -0.17
CA LEU A 75 -4.70 1.65 -1.26
C LEU A 75 -6.19 1.44 -1.52
N LEU A 76 -7.02 1.34 -0.48
CA LEU A 76 -8.47 1.28 -0.61
C LEU A 76 -9.06 2.50 -1.32
N ASP A 77 -8.61 3.71 -0.96
CA ASP A 77 -9.00 4.97 -1.58
C ASP A 77 -8.70 4.94 -3.09
N TYR A 78 -7.46 4.61 -3.44
CA TYR A 78 -7.04 4.48 -4.84
C TYR A 78 -7.86 3.44 -5.60
N LEU A 79 -8.05 2.24 -5.05
CA LEU A 79 -8.79 1.17 -5.71
C LEU A 79 -10.27 1.53 -5.92
N SER A 80 -10.88 2.23 -4.96
CA SER A 80 -12.27 2.68 -5.06
C SER A 80 -12.46 3.75 -6.14
N LEU A 81 -11.49 4.64 -6.32
CA LEU A 81 -11.52 5.64 -7.39
C LEU A 81 -11.20 5.03 -8.77
N GLN A 82 -10.23 4.10 -8.82
CA GLN A 82 -9.78 3.49 -10.06
C GLN A 82 -10.76 2.46 -10.62
N PHE A 83 -11.47 1.74 -9.74
CA PHE A 83 -12.38 0.65 -10.09
C PHE A 83 -13.70 0.78 -9.29
N PRO A 84 -14.51 1.82 -9.57
CA PRO A 84 -15.71 2.14 -8.79
C PRO A 84 -16.79 1.05 -8.86
N ASP A 85 -16.83 0.26 -9.94
CA ASP A 85 -17.81 -0.81 -10.14
C ASP A 85 -17.43 -2.13 -9.46
N VAL A 86 -16.24 -2.22 -8.86
CA VAL A 86 -15.78 -3.40 -8.13
C VAL A 86 -16.24 -3.33 -6.67
N ASP A 87 -16.66 -4.47 -6.13
CA ASP A 87 -17.12 -4.57 -4.75
C ASP A 87 -16.06 -4.09 -3.73
N SER A 88 -16.52 -3.35 -2.72
CA SER A 88 -15.67 -2.82 -1.65
C SER A 88 -14.94 -3.92 -0.86
N GLY A 89 -15.54 -5.11 -0.73
CA GLY A 89 -14.91 -6.28 -0.12
C GLY A 89 -13.76 -6.83 -0.97
N ALA A 90 -13.85 -6.75 -2.29
CA ALA A 90 -12.76 -7.12 -3.20
C ALA A 90 -11.57 -6.14 -3.09
N HIS A 91 -11.84 -4.84 -2.96
CA HIS A 91 -10.80 -3.83 -2.68
C HIS A 91 -10.10 -4.08 -1.35
N MET A 92 -10.87 -4.37 -0.30
CA MET A 92 -10.34 -4.70 1.02
C MET A 92 -9.50 -5.97 1.01
N SER A 93 -9.95 -6.99 0.29
CA SER A 93 -9.18 -8.23 0.11
C SER A 93 -7.86 -7.97 -0.62
N THR A 94 -7.88 -7.15 -1.66
CA THR A 94 -6.66 -6.74 -2.39
C THR A 94 -5.67 -6.02 -1.49
N ALA A 95 -6.15 -5.04 -0.69
CA ALA A 95 -5.29 -4.31 0.23
C ALA A 95 -4.69 -5.22 1.33
N ASN A 96 -5.48 -6.15 1.86
CA ASN A 96 -4.99 -7.12 2.84
C ASN A 96 -3.97 -8.11 2.25
N ASN A 97 -4.18 -8.54 1.00
CA ASN A 97 -3.22 -9.40 0.29
C ASN A 97 -1.90 -8.68 0.02
N ALA A 98 -1.93 -7.38 -0.28
CA ALA A 98 -0.72 -6.59 -0.46
C ALA A 98 0.08 -6.49 0.85
N ILE A 99 -0.59 -6.27 1.99
CA ILE A 99 0.03 -6.28 3.32
C ILE A 99 0.64 -7.65 3.63
N ALA A 100 -0.12 -8.74 3.43
CA ALA A 100 0.36 -10.10 3.69
C ALA A 100 1.58 -10.46 2.82
N SER A 101 1.62 -9.98 1.57
CA SER A 101 2.75 -10.19 0.66
C SER A 101 4.01 -9.47 1.16
N ALA A 102 3.89 -8.20 1.56
CA ALA A 102 5.02 -7.46 2.14
C ALA A 102 5.56 -8.13 3.41
N GLN A 103 4.68 -8.59 4.30
CA GLN A 103 5.09 -9.35 5.49
C GLN A 103 5.84 -10.64 5.12
N LYS A 104 5.30 -11.41 4.16
CA LYS A 104 5.91 -12.65 3.69
C LYS A 104 7.28 -12.42 3.07
N ASP A 105 7.46 -11.35 2.31
CA ASP A 105 8.74 -11.03 1.66
C ASP A 105 9.84 -10.78 2.70
N VAL A 106 9.54 -9.97 3.72
CA VAL A 106 10.49 -9.64 4.80
C VAL A 106 10.82 -10.87 5.65
N VAL A 107 9.82 -11.69 5.99
CA VAL A 107 10.05 -12.96 6.71
C VAL A 107 10.91 -13.91 5.87
N THR A 108 10.63 -14.03 4.58
CA THR A 108 11.40 -14.89 3.67
C THR A 108 12.85 -14.43 3.59
N ALA A 109 13.08 -13.13 3.46
CA ALA A 109 14.43 -12.55 3.48
C ALA A 109 15.17 -12.89 4.77
N PHE A 110 14.51 -12.75 5.93
CA PHE A 110 15.07 -13.08 7.24
C PHE A 110 15.50 -14.55 7.35
N ILE A 111 14.62 -15.48 6.97
CA ILE A 111 14.90 -16.91 7.02
C ILE A 111 16.06 -17.28 6.11
N LYS A 112 16.09 -16.74 4.88
CA LYS A 112 17.19 -16.97 3.93
C LYS A 112 18.53 -16.44 4.47
N HIS A 113 18.54 -15.23 5.01
CA HIS A 113 19.74 -14.64 5.60
C HIS A 113 20.24 -15.48 6.79
N LYS A 114 19.35 -15.95 7.67
CA LYS A 114 19.71 -16.81 8.79
C LYS A 114 20.25 -18.18 8.35
N ALA A 115 19.71 -18.75 7.27
CA ALA A 115 20.20 -20.01 6.71
C ALA A 115 21.60 -19.86 6.08
N ALA A 116 21.91 -18.72 5.48
CA ALA A 116 23.23 -18.44 4.89
C ALA A 116 24.32 -18.15 5.93
N SER A 117 23.94 -17.72 7.13
CA SER A 117 24.85 -17.42 8.24
C SER A 117 25.15 -18.62 9.16
N LYS A 118 24.61 -19.81 8.82
CA LYS A 118 24.90 -21.09 9.48
C LYS A 118 25.94 -21.86 8.68
#